data_AF-A0A1W6L7K4-F1
#
_entry.id   AF-A0A1W6L7K4-F1
#
_cell.length_a   1.000
_cell.length_b   1.000
_cell.length_c   1.000
_cell.angle_alpha   90.00
_cell.angle_beta   90.00
_cell.angle_gamma   90.00
#
_symmetry.space_group_name_H-M   'P 1'
#
loop_
_entity.id
_entity.type
_entity.pdbx_description
1 polymer ?
#
loop_
_entity_poly.entity_id
_entity_poly.type
_entity_poly.pdbx_seq_one_letter_code
_entity_poly.pdbx_strand_id
1 'polypeptide(L)'
;MLVVLGILLGGCASQAPTVDVSGLERSSVLRVEDLRPETERRSETFSYSISSDAYAIYRLEDGATNPSALRLLQHRAFEQSGGKPDVGALKVRHLVVYRNLQAEFRRTAVAGALGGTVGAVLVGPPMKGPDGTATSAVDRAGFEALGATEYKRGIYSAEENPDRGSVHVVYIETEIGGKRVFTRTVGPVKGKDGNNALSDVVDASIKAHLSQYL
;
A
#
# COMPACT_ATOMS: atom_id res chain seq x y z
N MET A 1 -25.94 -9.72 -48.02
CA MET A 1 -24.83 -8.96 -47.41
C MET A 1 -25.11 -8.85 -45.91
N LEU A 2 -24.42 -9.61 -45.07
CA LEU A 2 -24.57 -9.54 -43.61
C LEU A 2 -23.49 -8.59 -43.08
N VAL A 3 -23.89 -7.45 -42.54
CA VAL A 3 -22.99 -6.48 -41.90
C VAL A 3 -22.75 -6.94 -40.46
N VAL A 4 -21.56 -7.47 -40.18
CA VAL A 4 -21.13 -7.81 -38.81
C VAL A 4 -20.61 -6.53 -38.16
N LEU A 5 -21.41 -5.95 -37.27
CA LEU A 5 -21.03 -4.80 -36.45
C LEU A 5 -20.25 -5.30 -35.23
N GLY A 6 -18.92 -5.30 -35.33
CA GLY A 6 -18.02 -5.64 -34.23
C GLY A 6 -17.96 -4.49 -33.22
N ILE A 7 -18.74 -4.58 -32.13
CA ILE A 7 -18.62 -3.69 -30.98
C ILE A 7 -17.33 -4.08 -30.25
N LEU A 8 -16.24 -3.36 -30.53
CA LEU A 8 -15.02 -3.38 -29.73
C LEU A 8 -15.37 -2.81 -28.34
N LEU A 9 -15.62 -3.70 -27.38
CA LEU A 9 -15.59 -3.39 -25.95
C LEU A 9 -14.14 -3.05 -25.58
N GLY A 10 -13.70 -1.85 -25.96
CA GLY A 10 -12.47 -1.26 -25.46
C GLY A 10 -12.67 -0.96 -23.98
N GLY A 11 -12.39 -1.94 -23.12
CA GLY A 11 -12.19 -1.69 -21.70
C GLY A 11 -11.10 -0.65 -21.58
N CYS A 12 -11.44 0.55 -21.08
CA CYS A 12 -10.45 1.56 -20.76
C CYS A 12 -9.52 0.97 -19.70
N ALA A 13 -8.38 0.42 -20.11
CA ALA A 13 -7.30 0.09 -19.21
C ALA A 13 -6.85 1.41 -18.58
N SER A 14 -7.27 1.66 -17.34
CA SER A 14 -6.79 2.81 -16.58
C SER A 14 -5.28 2.67 -16.47
N GLN A 15 -4.54 3.57 -17.12
CA GLN A 15 -3.08 3.54 -17.08
C GLN A 15 -2.61 3.80 -15.64
N ALA A 16 -1.74 2.95 -15.13
CA ALA A 16 -1.15 3.13 -13.82
C ALA A 16 -0.37 4.47 -13.77
N PRO A 17 -0.45 5.23 -12.65
CA PRO A 17 0.35 6.42 -12.45
C PRO A 17 1.83 6.07 -12.62
N THR A 18 2.46 6.75 -13.57
CA THR A 18 3.87 6.54 -13.91
C THR A 18 4.73 7.60 -13.24
N VAL A 19 5.77 7.16 -12.54
CA VAL A 19 6.78 8.02 -11.94
C VAL A 19 8.12 7.69 -12.59
N ASP A 20 8.81 8.72 -13.07
CA ASP A 20 10.17 8.56 -13.57
C ASP A 20 11.13 8.40 -12.38
N VAL A 21 11.74 7.23 -12.28
CA VAL A 21 12.68 6.88 -11.21
C VAL A 21 14.05 6.70 -11.85
N SER A 22 14.92 7.68 -11.63
CA SER A 22 16.25 7.70 -12.23
C SER A 22 17.10 6.50 -11.80
N GLY A 23 17.78 5.88 -12.76
CA GLY A 23 18.74 4.81 -12.49
C GLY A 23 18.11 3.51 -11.98
N LEU A 24 16.80 3.31 -12.22
CA LEU A 24 16.05 2.12 -11.79
C LEU A 24 16.84 0.84 -12.09
N GLU A 25 17.41 0.71 -13.29
CA GLU A 25 18.07 -0.52 -13.76
C GLU A 25 19.34 -0.91 -13.01
N ARG A 26 19.98 0.04 -12.33
CA ARG A 26 21.17 -0.23 -11.51
C ARG A 26 20.86 -1.16 -10.33
N SER A 27 19.62 -1.17 -9.84
CA SER A 27 19.24 -1.98 -8.69
C SER A 27 18.79 -3.40 -9.04
N SER A 28 18.77 -3.76 -10.33
CA SER A 28 18.39 -5.12 -10.78
C SER A 28 19.32 -6.21 -10.23
N VAL A 29 20.53 -5.82 -9.83
CA VAL A 29 21.54 -6.69 -9.21
C VAL A 29 21.21 -7.09 -7.76
N LEU A 30 20.33 -6.35 -7.08
CA LEU A 30 19.92 -6.69 -5.71
C LEU A 30 18.99 -7.90 -5.76
N ARG A 31 19.37 -9.00 -5.10
CA ARG A 31 18.55 -10.21 -5.02
C ARG A 31 17.30 -9.96 -4.17
N VAL A 32 16.13 -10.18 -4.76
CA VAL A 32 14.82 -10.08 -4.09
C VAL A 32 14.17 -11.45 -4.06
N GLU A 33 13.72 -11.86 -2.88
CA GLU A 33 12.89 -13.04 -2.67
C GLU A 33 11.48 -12.59 -2.31
N ASP A 34 10.56 -12.66 -3.27
CA ASP A 34 9.15 -12.34 -3.06
C ASP A 34 8.43 -13.57 -2.45
N LEU A 35 8.23 -13.52 -1.13
CA LEU A 35 7.53 -14.53 -0.32
C LEU A 35 6.09 -14.10 0.01
N ARG A 36 5.55 -13.10 -0.69
CA ARG A 36 4.20 -12.59 -0.42
C ARG A 36 3.14 -13.63 -0.79
N PRO A 37 2.01 -13.66 -0.07
CA PRO A 37 0.84 -14.42 -0.50
C PRO A 37 0.39 -13.99 -1.91
N GLU A 38 -0.01 -14.94 -2.76
CA GLU A 38 -0.50 -14.65 -4.11
C GLU A 38 -1.70 -13.70 -4.15
N THR A 39 -2.49 -13.69 -3.07
CA THR A 39 -3.63 -12.78 -2.94
C THR A 39 -3.17 -11.32 -2.92
N GLU A 40 -2.06 -10.99 -2.27
CA GLU A 40 -1.57 -9.61 -2.16
C GLU A 40 -1.14 -9.01 -3.50
N ARG A 41 -0.87 -9.86 -4.50
CA ARG A 41 -0.50 -9.43 -5.85
C ARG A 41 -1.71 -9.07 -6.73
N ARG A 42 -2.93 -9.36 -6.26
CA ARG A 42 -4.18 -9.22 -7.02
C ARG A 42 -5.09 -8.16 -6.41
N SER A 43 -5.84 -7.49 -7.28
CA SER A 43 -6.90 -6.59 -6.86
C SER A 43 -8.07 -7.35 -6.24
N GLU A 44 -8.76 -6.72 -5.29
CA GLU A 44 -9.97 -7.26 -4.65
C GLU A 44 -10.92 -6.12 -4.32
N THR A 45 -12.21 -6.27 -4.67
CA THR A 45 -13.28 -5.38 -4.20
C THR A 45 -14.04 -6.10 -3.10
N PHE A 46 -13.80 -5.72 -1.83
CA PHE A 46 -14.31 -6.48 -0.70
C PHE A 46 -15.84 -6.45 -0.54
N SER A 47 -16.51 -5.43 -1.10
CA SER A 47 -17.97 -5.40 -1.17
C SER A 47 -18.49 -4.41 -2.19
N TYR A 48 -19.52 -4.82 -2.93
CA TYR A 48 -20.32 -3.95 -3.79
C TYR A 48 -21.56 -3.36 -3.07
N SER A 49 -21.93 -3.87 -1.90
CA SER A 49 -23.11 -3.41 -1.16
C SER A 49 -22.79 -2.19 -0.30
N ILE A 50 -23.53 -1.09 -0.49
CA ILE A 50 -23.42 0.15 0.30
C ILE A 50 -23.82 0.00 1.77
N SER A 51 -24.36 -1.14 2.20
CA SER A 51 -24.62 -1.43 3.62
C SER A 51 -23.49 -2.20 4.31
N SER A 52 -22.56 -2.80 3.57
CA SER A 52 -21.48 -3.64 4.14
C SER A 52 -20.31 -2.82 4.67
N ASP A 53 -19.73 -3.16 5.82
CA ASP A 53 -18.55 -2.47 6.37
C ASP A 53 -17.33 -2.48 5.45
N ALA A 54 -17.28 -3.39 4.49
CA ALA A 54 -16.20 -3.50 3.52
C ALA A 54 -16.39 -2.64 2.25
N TYR A 55 -17.55 -1.97 2.12
CA TYR A 55 -17.84 -1.14 0.95
C TYR A 55 -16.82 -0.02 0.79
N ALA A 56 -16.44 0.26 -0.45
CA ALA A 56 -15.47 1.29 -0.81
C ALA A 56 -14.05 1.08 -0.23
N ILE A 57 -13.73 -0.15 0.19
CA ILE A 57 -12.38 -0.60 0.50
C ILE A 57 -11.96 -1.59 -0.57
N TYR A 58 -10.75 -1.40 -1.09
CA TYR A 58 -10.20 -2.20 -2.18
C TYR A 58 -8.76 -2.59 -1.85
N ARG A 59 -8.36 -3.80 -2.24
CA ARG A 59 -6.95 -4.14 -2.40
C ARG A 59 -6.52 -3.81 -3.82
N LEU A 60 -5.38 -3.16 -3.97
CA LEU A 60 -4.79 -2.84 -5.27
C LEU A 60 -3.82 -3.96 -5.71
N GLU A 61 -3.73 -4.17 -7.00
CA GLU A 61 -2.79 -5.11 -7.61
C GLU A 61 -1.37 -4.54 -7.71
N ASP A 62 -0.37 -5.41 -7.94
CA ASP A 62 1.04 -5.01 -8.05
C ASP A 62 1.31 -3.99 -9.17
N GLY A 63 0.50 -4.02 -10.23
CA GLY A 63 0.56 -3.11 -11.37
C GLY A 63 -0.13 -1.76 -11.14
N ALA A 64 -0.62 -1.47 -9.93
CA ALA A 64 -1.31 -0.22 -9.64
C ALA A 64 -0.40 1.02 -9.69
N THR A 65 0.92 0.86 -9.76
CA THR A 65 1.91 1.92 -10.01
C THR A 65 2.91 1.47 -11.07
N ASN A 66 3.52 2.45 -11.74
CA ASN A 66 4.65 2.20 -12.65
C ASN A 66 5.85 3.09 -12.27
N PRO A 67 6.98 2.54 -11.81
CA PRO A 67 7.26 1.12 -11.61
C PRO A 67 6.39 0.50 -10.51
N SER A 68 6.30 -0.84 -10.49
CA SER A 68 5.56 -1.55 -9.44
C SER A 68 6.16 -1.27 -8.06
N ALA A 69 5.33 -1.37 -7.01
CA ALA A 69 5.78 -1.12 -5.63
C ALA A 69 6.97 -2.01 -5.24
N LEU A 70 6.99 -3.28 -5.66
CA LEU A 70 8.10 -4.20 -5.41
C LEU A 70 9.40 -3.74 -6.11
N ARG A 71 9.28 -3.29 -7.37
CA ARG A 71 10.42 -2.82 -8.15
C ARG A 71 11.00 -1.54 -7.57
N LEU A 72 10.13 -0.65 -7.07
CA LEU A 72 10.52 0.56 -6.37
C LEU A 72 11.19 0.24 -5.02
N LEU A 73 10.65 -0.72 -4.26
CA LEU A 73 11.24 -1.17 -2.99
C LEU A 73 12.65 -1.72 -3.19
N GLN A 74 12.86 -2.59 -4.19
CA GLN A 74 14.18 -3.10 -4.56
C GLN A 74 15.15 -1.95 -4.88
N HIS A 75 14.69 -0.96 -5.63
CA HIS A 75 15.49 0.19 -6.00
C HIS A 75 15.90 1.03 -4.79
N ARG A 76 14.94 1.40 -3.92
CA ARG A 76 15.21 2.19 -2.72
C ARG A 76 16.12 1.45 -1.72
N ALA A 77 15.95 0.13 -1.59
CA ALA A 77 16.83 -0.68 -0.75
C ALA A 77 18.27 -0.68 -1.29
N PHE A 78 18.43 -0.78 -2.62
CA PHE A 78 19.74 -0.66 -3.26
C PHE A 78 20.37 0.73 -3.06
N GLU A 79 19.59 1.82 -3.20
CA GLU A 79 20.08 3.17 -2.93
C GLU A 79 20.54 3.32 -1.47
N GLN A 80 19.73 2.85 -0.51
CA GLN A 80 20.05 2.92 0.91
C GLN A 80 21.33 2.15 1.29
N SER A 81 21.62 1.05 0.59
CA SER A 81 22.87 0.29 0.76
C SER A 81 24.13 0.99 0.23
N GLY A 82 23.98 2.19 -0.36
CA GLY A 82 25.06 2.86 -1.09
C GLY A 82 25.39 2.19 -2.41
N GLY A 83 24.43 1.47 -3.01
CA GLY A 83 24.60 0.73 -4.26
C GLY A 83 25.39 -0.57 -4.14
N LYS A 84 25.47 -1.15 -2.94
CA LYS A 84 26.16 -2.42 -2.69
C LYS A 84 25.16 -3.57 -2.80
N PRO A 85 25.39 -4.58 -3.67
CA PRO A 85 24.45 -5.70 -3.84
C PRO A 85 24.44 -6.68 -2.64
N ASP A 86 25.40 -6.59 -1.73
CA ASP A 86 25.66 -7.58 -0.68
C ASP A 86 25.15 -7.16 0.70
N VAL A 87 23.89 -6.72 0.78
CA VAL A 87 23.18 -6.47 2.06
C VAL A 87 22.38 -7.69 2.55
N GLY A 88 22.69 -8.86 1.99
CA GLY A 88 21.85 -10.05 2.07
C GLY A 88 20.65 -9.98 1.09
N ALA A 89 19.98 -11.11 0.88
CA ALA A 89 18.77 -11.14 0.05
C ALA A 89 17.64 -10.33 0.72
N LEU A 90 17.05 -9.39 -0.02
CA LEU A 90 15.83 -8.69 0.41
C LEU A 90 14.66 -9.67 0.30
N LYS A 91 14.18 -10.18 1.44
CA LYS A 91 12.99 -11.03 1.45
C LYS A 91 11.77 -10.17 1.73
N VAL A 92 10.77 -10.24 0.86
CA VAL A 92 9.51 -9.49 1.00
C VAL A 92 8.41 -10.46 1.37
N ARG A 93 7.77 -10.25 2.52
CA ARG A 93 6.74 -11.15 3.06
C ARG A 93 5.34 -10.57 2.96
N HIS A 94 5.23 -9.26 3.12
CA HIS A 94 4.01 -8.51 2.82
C HIS A 94 4.38 -7.25 2.05
N LEU A 95 3.64 -6.99 0.98
CA LEU A 95 3.65 -5.70 0.29
C LEU A 95 2.28 -5.58 -0.35
N VAL A 96 1.38 -4.92 0.37
CA VAL A 96 -0.02 -4.78 -0.03
C VAL A 96 -0.47 -3.34 0.16
N VAL A 97 -1.22 -2.86 -0.83
CA VAL A 97 -1.81 -1.53 -0.82
C VAL A 97 -3.32 -1.66 -0.79
N TYR A 98 -3.94 -1.03 0.20
CA TYR A 98 -5.37 -0.84 0.26
C TYR A 98 -5.72 0.59 -0.11
N ARG A 99 -6.87 0.78 -0.75
CA ARG A 99 -7.50 2.09 -0.95
C ARG A 99 -8.83 2.08 -0.20
N ASN A 100 -9.02 3.08 0.65
CA ASN A 100 -10.25 3.27 1.42
C ASN A 100 -10.88 4.61 1.04
N LEU A 101 -12.02 4.54 0.36
CA LEU A 101 -12.81 5.68 -0.11
C LEU A 101 -14.08 5.91 0.73
N GLN A 102 -14.20 5.27 1.90
CA GLN A 102 -15.41 5.37 2.72
C GLN A 102 -15.73 6.80 3.15
N ALA A 103 -14.73 7.66 3.31
CA ALA A 103 -14.94 9.09 3.58
C ALA A 103 -15.77 9.81 2.51
N GLU A 104 -15.57 9.45 1.24
CA GLU A 104 -16.28 10.06 0.11
C GLU A 104 -17.70 9.50 -0.05
N PHE A 105 -17.88 8.20 0.21
CA PHE A 105 -19.15 7.52 -0.01
C PHE A 105 -20.03 7.36 1.24
N ARG A 106 -19.47 7.54 2.44
CA ARG A 106 -20.13 7.35 3.74
C ARG A 106 -19.73 8.43 4.74
N ARG A 107 -20.07 9.69 4.44
CA ARG A 107 -19.78 10.86 5.30
C ARG A 107 -20.21 10.70 6.76
N THR A 108 -21.20 9.86 7.07
CA THR A 108 -21.73 9.64 8.42
C THR A 108 -21.16 8.41 9.15
N ALA A 109 -20.53 7.46 8.46
CA ALA A 109 -20.10 6.18 9.06
C ALA A 109 -18.69 6.21 9.66
N VAL A 110 -17.84 7.14 9.22
CA VAL A 110 -16.41 7.21 9.62
C VAL A 110 -16.24 7.64 11.09
N ALA A 111 -17.27 8.20 11.73
CA ALA A 111 -17.14 8.80 13.07
C ALA A 111 -17.18 7.80 14.25
N GLY A 112 -17.67 6.57 14.09
CA GLY A 112 -18.09 5.74 15.23
C GLY A 112 -17.37 4.40 15.46
N ALA A 113 -16.78 3.76 14.45
CA ALA A 113 -16.55 2.30 14.53
C ALA A 113 -15.10 1.80 14.27
N LEU A 114 -14.16 2.67 13.91
CA LEU A 114 -12.93 2.23 13.21
C LEU A 114 -11.65 2.16 14.06
N GLY A 115 -11.67 2.66 15.31
CA GLY A 115 -10.48 2.69 16.16
C GLY A 115 -10.02 1.32 16.71
N GLY A 116 -10.96 0.42 17.04
CA GLY A 116 -10.64 -0.82 17.75
C GLY A 116 -9.84 -1.84 16.93
N THR A 117 -10.09 -1.93 15.63
CA THR A 117 -9.39 -2.89 14.74
C THR A 117 -8.01 -2.40 14.34
N VAL A 118 -7.81 -1.08 14.27
CA VAL A 118 -6.50 -0.48 14.00
C VAL A 118 -5.58 -0.65 15.21
N GLY A 119 -6.07 -0.39 16.42
CA GLY A 119 -5.28 -0.53 17.64
C GLY A 119 -4.72 -1.95 17.87
N ALA A 120 -5.40 -2.99 17.39
CA ALA A 120 -4.94 -4.37 17.47
C ALA A 120 -3.77 -4.71 16.54
N VAL A 121 -3.49 -3.87 15.53
CA VAL A 121 -2.45 -4.11 14.52
C VAL A 121 -1.23 -3.21 14.74
N LEU A 122 -1.34 -2.12 15.49
CA LEU A 122 -0.24 -1.17 15.65
C LEU A 122 0.60 -1.45 16.91
N VAL A 123 1.92 -1.30 16.79
CA VAL A 123 2.85 -1.28 17.92
C VAL A 123 3.27 0.18 18.17
N GLY A 124 2.55 0.85 19.06
CA GLY A 124 2.81 2.24 19.43
C GLY A 124 2.14 3.29 18.53
N PRO A 125 2.37 4.58 18.81
CA PRO A 125 1.75 5.68 18.08
C PRO A 125 2.36 5.87 16.67
N PRO A 126 1.58 6.40 15.72
CA PRO A 126 2.09 6.68 14.37
C PRO A 126 3.11 7.82 14.36
N MET A 127 4.19 7.62 13.61
CA MET A 127 5.13 8.67 13.21
C MET A 127 4.57 9.46 12.02
N LYS A 128 4.50 10.79 12.14
CA LYS A 128 3.96 11.67 11.09
C LYS A 128 5.05 12.03 10.08
N GLY A 129 4.74 11.83 8.81
CA GLY A 129 5.55 12.26 7.68
C GLY A 129 5.17 13.66 7.18
N PRO A 130 6.05 14.33 6.43
CA PRO A 130 5.83 15.68 5.91
C PRO A 130 4.74 15.76 4.82
N ASP A 131 4.37 14.62 4.23
CA ASP A 131 3.42 14.52 3.11
C ASP A 131 2.00 14.13 3.57
N GLY A 132 1.71 14.32 4.85
CA GLY A 132 0.44 13.90 5.45
C GLY A 132 0.33 12.39 5.67
N THR A 133 1.46 11.67 5.54
CA THR A 133 1.53 10.24 5.83
C THR A 133 1.71 9.98 7.32
N ALA A 134 1.28 8.81 7.77
CA ALA A 134 1.44 8.33 9.13
C ALA A 134 1.93 6.88 9.10
N THR A 135 3.15 6.63 9.59
CA THR A 135 3.78 5.30 9.59
C THR A 135 3.87 4.74 11.00
N SER A 136 3.49 3.49 11.17
CA SER A 136 3.51 2.78 12.45
C SER A 136 4.16 1.40 12.28
N ALA A 137 4.78 0.90 13.36
CA ALA A 137 5.17 -0.50 13.44
C ALA A 137 3.90 -1.38 13.55
N VAL A 138 3.97 -2.59 13.00
CA VAL A 138 2.84 -3.52 12.93
C VAL A 138 3.07 -4.73 13.82
N ASP A 139 2.07 -5.10 14.61
CA ASP A 139 1.99 -6.39 15.28
C ASP A 139 1.58 -7.45 14.26
N ARG A 140 2.47 -8.42 14.04
CA ARG A 140 2.26 -9.46 13.03
C ARG A 140 1.07 -10.35 13.37
N ALA A 141 0.91 -10.72 14.65
CA ALA A 141 -0.19 -11.58 15.06
C ALA A 141 -1.55 -10.89 14.82
N GLY A 142 -1.65 -9.61 15.16
CA GLY A 142 -2.81 -8.77 14.86
C GLY A 142 -3.10 -8.67 13.35
N PHE A 143 -2.07 -8.45 12.51
CA PHE A 143 -2.24 -8.42 11.06
C PHE A 143 -2.79 -9.75 10.51
N GLU A 144 -2.23 -10.88 10.94
CA GLU A 144 -2.67 -12.21 10.49
C GLU A 144 -4.06 -12.59 10.99
N ALA A 145 -4.40 -12.20 12.22
CA ALA A 145 -5.74 -12.44 12.79
C ALA A 145 -6.86 -11.78 11.98
N LEU A 146 -6.55 -10.73 11.19
CA LEU A 146 -7.51 -10.09 10.30
C LEU A 146 -7.74 -10.84 8.98
N GLY A 147 -7.09 -11.97 8.73
CA GLY A 147 -7.21 -12.69 7.44
C GLY A 147 -8.65 -13.01 7.02
N ALA A 148 -9.52 -13.42 7.96
CA ALA A 148 -10.93 -13.68 7.68
C ALA A 148 -11.76 -12.41 7.39
N THR A 149 -11.26 -11.24 7.78
CA THR A 149 -11.89 -9.93 7.58
C THR A 149 -10.88 -8.97 6.96
N GLU A 150 -10.25 -9.38 5.86
CA GLU A 150 -9.09 -8.69 5.29
C GLU A 150 -9.32 -7.20 5.06
N TYR A 151 -10.53 -6.80 4.66
CA TYR A 151 -10.90 -5.39 4.45
C TYR A 151 -10.57 -4.49 5.65
N LYS A 152 -10.56 -5.03 6.88
CA LYS A 152 -10.20 -4.29 8.09
C LYS A 152 -8.76 -3.80 8.08
N ARG A 153 -7.87 -4.44 7.31
CA ARG A 153 -6.50 -3.96 7.09
C ARG A 153 -6.47 -2.61 6.39
N GLY A 154 -7.47 -2.29 5.57
CA GLY A 154 -7.64 -1.00 4.90
C GLY A 154 -8.34 0.09 5.72
N ILE A 155 -8.74 -0.20 6.96
CA ILE A 155 -9.33 0.78 7.89
C ILE A 155 -8.22 1.58 8.57
N TYR A 156 -8.47 2.86 8.86
CA TYR A 156 -7.55 3.79 9.53
C TYR A 156 -8.17 4.48 10.74
N SER A 157 -7.30 4.96 11.63
CA SER A 157 -7.67 5.70 12.84
C SER A 157 -7.63 7.21 12.64
N ALA A 158 -8.28 7.98 13.52
CA ALA A 158 -8.24 9.44 13.47
C ALA A 158 -6.82 9.97 13.76
N GLU A 159 -6.03 9.24 14.55
CA GLU A 159 -4.63 9.52 14.83
C GLU A 159 -3.78 9.39 13.57
N GLU A 160 -4.06 8.41 12.69
CA GLU A 160 -3.36 8.25 11.42
C GLU A 160 -3.80 9.30 10.39
N ASN A 161 -5.09 9.62 10.30
CA ASN A 161 -5.67 10.56 9.33
C ASN A 161 -6.73 11.48 9.98
N PRO A 162 -6.30 12.62 10.56
CA PRO A 162 -7.18 13.53 11.31
C PRO A 162 -8.31 14.14 10.47
N ASP A 163 -8.06 14.37 9.18
CA ASP A 163 -9.03 14.97 8.26
C ASP A 163 -10.13 13.99 7.84
N ARG A 164 -10.00 12.70 8.22
CA ARG A 164 -10.96 11.63 7.92
C ARG A 164 -11.27 11.52 6.42
N GLY A 165 -10.30 11.84 5.58
CA GLY A 165 -10.38 11.74 4.12
C GLY A 165 -10.17 10.33 3.58
N SER A 166 -10.30 10.17 2.26
CA SER A 166 -9.93 8.92 1.58
C SER A 166 -8.43 8.67 1.69
N VAL A 167 -8.03 7.42 1.97
CA VAL A 167 -6.62 7.05 2.17
C VAL A 167 -6.16 5.86 1.34
N HIS A 168 -4.86 5.82 1.13
CA HIS A 168 -4.08 4.63 0.86
C HIS A 168 -3.50 4.07 2.17
N VAL A 169 -3.59 2.76 2.37
CA VAL A 169 -2.95 2.05 3.48
C VAL A 169 -1.97 1.04 2.90
N VAL A 170 -0.68 1.24 3.16
CA VAL A 170 0.41 0.42 2.62
C VAL A 170 1.02 -0.39 3.76
N TYR A 171 1.06 -1.71 3.63
CA TYR A 171 1.78 -2.60 4.54
C TYR A 171 3.04 -3.09 3.85
N ILE A 172 4.16 -3.05 4.58
CA ILE A 172 5.44 -3.55 4.10
C ILE A 172 6.06 -4.39 5.20
N GLU A 173 6.29 -5.67 4.91
CA GLU A 173 7.10 -6.55 5.74
C GLU A 173 8.27 -7.09 4.93
N THR A 174 9.48 -6.81 5.40
CA THR A 174 10.71 -7.30 4.78
C THR A 174 11.65 -7.91 5.81
N GLU A 175 12.63 -8.66 5.30
CA GLU A 175 13.80 -9.10 6.04
C GLU A 175 15.06 -8.72 5.23
N ILE A 176 15.98 -7.98 5.86
CA ILE A 176 17.27 -7.55 5.29
C ILE A 176 18.34 -7.83 6.33
N GLY A 177 19.42 -8.53 5.94
CA GLY A 177 20.52 -8.87 6.87
C GLY A 177 20.08 -9.63 8.13
N GLY A 178 18.99 -10.41 8.06
CA GLY A 178 18.43 -11.15 9.21
C GLY A 178 17.57 -10.33 10.17
N LYS A 179 17.49 -9.00 9.99
CA LYS A 179 16.53 -8.14 10.71
C LYS A 179 15.20 -8.16 9.95
N ARG A 180 14.09 -8.36 10.65
CA ARG A 180 12.73 -8.35 10.07
C ARG A 180 11.98 -7.13 10.59
N VAL A 181 11.41 -6.36 9.67
CA VAL A 181 10.64 -5.14 9.97
C VAL A 181 9.24 -5.28 9.36
N PHE A 182 8.21 -4.85 10.10
CA PHE A 182 6.84 -4.77 9.60
C PHE A 182 6.28 -3.37 9.92
N THR A 183 5.94 -2.61 8.88
CA THR A 183 5.33 -1.29 9.02
C THR A 183 4.04 -1.18 8.22
N ARG A 184 3.22 -0.23 8.66
CA ARG A 184 2.02 0.24 7.98
C ARG A 184 2.13 1.74 7.80
N THR A 185 1.77 2.24 6.64
CA THR A 185 1.69 3.68 6.36
C THR A 185 0.32 4.02 5.83
N VAL A 186 -0.30 5.05 6.40
CA VAL A 186 -1.54 5.66 5.92
C VAL A 186 -1.21 6.98 5.26
N GLY A 187 -1.73 7.24 4.06
CA GLY A 187 -1.56 8.50 3.35
C GLY A 187 -2.80 8.87 2.53
N PRO A 188 -2.99 10.15 2.14
CA PRO A 188 -4.19 10.57 1.42
C PRO A 188 -4.25 9.98 0.00
N VAL A 189 -5.46 9.80 -0.56
CA VAL A 189 -5.64 9.40 -1.98
C VAL A 189 -5.35 10.56 -2.94
N LYS A 190 -5.52 11.80 -2.48
CA LYS A 190 -5.29 13.02 -3.25
C LYS A 190 -4.03 13.71 -2.77
N GLY A 191 -3.15 14.05 -3.70
CA GLY A 191 -1.94 14.83 -3.44
C GLY A 191 -2.27 16.32 -3.25
N LYS A 192 -1.25 17.12 -2.94
CA LYS A 192 -1.38 18.57 -2.73
C LYS A 192 -1.99 19.29 -3.94
N ASP A 193 -1.73 18.79 -5.14
CA ASP A 193 -2.24 19.35 -6.40
C ASP A 193 -3.55 18.68 -6.89
N GLY A 194 -4.17 17.84 -6.05
CA GLY A 194 -5.42 17.13 -6.38
C GLY A 194 -5.26 15.87 -7.24
N ASN A 195 -4.04 15.56 -7.70
CA ASN A 195 -3.71 14.35 -8.45
C ASN A 195 -3.73 13.08 -7.56
N ASN A 196 -3.81 11.91 -8.19
CA ASN A 196 -3.71 10.62 -7.49
C ASN A 196 -2.33 10.47 -6.81
N ALA A 197 -2.30 10.43 -5.48
CA ALA A 197 -1.08 10.37 -4.68
C ALA A 197 -0.53 8.96 -4.46
N LEU A 198 -1.08 7.94 -5.13
CA LEU A 198 -0.71 6.54 -4.88
C LEU A 198 0.81 6.31 -4.95
N SER A 199 1.47 6.78 -6.02
CA SER A 199 2.92 6.57 -6.19
C SER A 199 3.73 7.30 -5.11
N ASP A 200 3.31 8.50 -4.70
CA ASP A 200 3.96 9.27 -3.64
C ASP A 200 3.81 8.58 -2.28
N VAL A 201 2.61 8.09 -1.97
CA VAL A 201 2.36 7.35 -0.72
C VAL A 201 3.14 6.05 -0.69
N VAL A 202 3.23 5.32 -1.81
CA VAL A 202 4.04 4.10 -1.90
C VAL A 202 5.53 4.40 -1.70
N ASP A 203 6.08 5.42 -2.37
CA ASP A 203 7.49 5.80 -2.22
C ASP A 203 7.80 6.27 -0.78
N ALA A 204 6.93 7.11 -0.19
CA ALA A 204 7.06 7.54 1.20
C ALA A 204 6.99 6.37 2.17
N SER A 205 6.09 5.41 1.93
CA SER A 205 5.96 4.18 2.74
C SER A 205 7.22 3.34 2.69
N ILE A 206 7.79 3.15 1.49
CA ILE A 206 9.03 2.42 1.29
C ILE A 206 10.19 3.10 2.04
N LYS A 207 10.34 4.42 1.88
CA LYS A 207 11.40 5.19 2.56
C LYS A 207 11.28 5.09 4.09
N ALA A 208 10.06 5.25 4.63
CA ALA A 208 9.81 5.14 6.07
C ALA A 208 10.02 3.72 6.62
N HIS A 209 9.69 2.70 5.82
CA HIS A 209 9.95 1.30 6.17
C HIS A 209 11.45 1.00 6.21
N LEU A 210 12.16 1.42 5.17
CA LEU A 210 13.58 1.20 5.00
C LEU A 210 14.42 1.93 6.06
N SER A 211 14.00 3.10 6.53
CA SER A 211 14.69 3.80 7.62
C SER A 211 14.73 3.03 8.95
N GLN A 212 13.85 2.04 9.14
CA GLN A 212 13.86 1.17 10.32
C GLN A 212 15.06 0.21 10.36
N TYR A 213 15.80 0.08 9.26
CA TYR A 213 17.00 -0.76 9.16
C TYR A 213 18.31 -0.02 9.50
N LEU A 214 18.26 1.31 9.61
CA LEU A 214 19.40 2.15 9.99
C LEU A 214 19.69 2.07 11.50
#